data_AF-A0A7X9EGE7-F1
#
_entry.id   AF-A0A7X9EGE7-F1
#
_cell.length_a   1.000
_cell.length_b   1.000
_cell.length_c   1.000
_cell.angle_alpha   90.00
_cell.angle_beta   90.00
_cell.angle_gamma   90.00
#
_symmetry.space_group_name_H-M   'P 1'
#
loop_
_entity.id
_entity.type
_entity.pdbx_description
1 polymer ?
#
loop_
_entity_poly.entity_id
_entity_poly.type
_entity_poly.pdbx_seq_one_letter_code
_entity_poly.pdbx_strand_id
1 'polypeptide(L)'
;MKKIVFFVFLFTSFLVYSLEPPKPFELDNLKKSGEFQKRQEFAKKIGNHILKFNERGEKLPGVKGLPTSGTPKIFVLLIDFNDYPHTIDSSVIKSMIFGEGDSANYPYESLKSYYERSSYGKLKIEGDLFGWYRASNLRDYYTNDAEGLIEEAINYFHSQGNRFEKYDNDGDGEIDYFAVFWTGPDTGWATFWWGWQGYFGDNEYLIDGKRLGDFSWQWEEDNPGTIIHETGHALGLPDYYDY
;
A
#
# COMPACT_ATOMS: atom_id res chain seq x y z
N MET A 1 44.52 9.68 -28.37
CA MET A 1 43.28 10.38 -27.96
C MET A 1 42.24 9.34 -27.57
N LYS A 2 41.91 9.22 -26.27
CA LYS A 2 40.86 8.31 -25.77
C LYS A 2 39.50 8.98 -26.01
N LYS A 3 38.61 8.35 -26.78
CA LYS A 3 37.21 8.78 -26.91
C LYS A 3 36.46 8.26 -25.69
N ILE A 4 36.00 9.17 -24.84
CA ILE A 4 35.08 8.89 -23.75
C ILE A 4 33.69 8.78 -24.38
N VAL A 5 33.07 7.61 -24.28
CA VAL A 5 31.67 7.39 -24.65
C VAL A 5 30.83 7.75 -23.42
N PHE A 6 30.03 8.80 -23.52
CA PHE A 6 28.99 9.12 -22.55
C PHE A 6 27.80 8.19 -22.80
N PHE A 7 27.52 7.27 -21.87
CA PHE A 7 26.22 6.63 -21.80
C PHE A 7 25.25 7.60 -21.14
N VAL A 8 24.35 8.17 -21.95
CA VAL A 8 23.15 8.83 -21.44
C VAL A 8 22.19 7.69 -21.07
N PHE A 9 22.09 7.38 -19.78
CA PHE A 9 20.97 6.60 -19.28
C PHE A 9 19.72 7.49 -19.38
N LEU A 10 18.87 7.22 -20.38
CA LEU A 10 17.48 7.64 -20.31
C LEU A 10 16.85 6.83 -19.17
N PHE A 11 16.66 7.45 -18.01
CA PHE A 11 15.69 6.97 -17.05
C PHE A 11 14.31 7.21 -17.65
N THR A 12 13.71 6.18 -18.24
CA THR A 12 12.26 6.14 -18.40
C THR A 12 11.69 5.94 -16.99
N SER A 13 11.17 7.01 -16.39
CA SER A 13 10.42 6.96 -15.14
C SER A 13 9.17 6.10 -15.35
N PHE A 14 9.18 4.91 -14.76
CA PHE A 14 7.98 4.07 -14.64
C PHE A 14 7.04 4.72 -13.61
N LEU A 15 5.75 4.74 -13.94
CA LEU A 15 4.72 5.52 -13.25
C LEU A 15 4.49 4.99 -11.83
N VAL A 16 4.53 5.90 -10.86
CA VAL A 16 4.17 5.62 -9.46
C VAL A 16 2.97 6.49 -9.15
N TYR A 17 1.79 5.88 -9.07
CA TYR A 17 0.50 6.58 -9.01
C TYR A 17 0.04 6.92 -7.59
N SER A 18 0.53 6.20 -6.58
CA SER A 18 0.16 6.40 -5.18
C SER A 18 0.39 7.83 -4.73
N LEU A 19 -0.73 8.46 -4.37
CA LEU A 19 -0.88 9.88 -4.04
C LEU A 19 -0.03 10.87 -4.86
N GLU A 20 0.41 10.54 -6.07
CA GLU A 20 1.05 11.49 -6.98
C GLU A 20 0.03 12.58 -7.34
N PRO A 21 0.37 13.88 -7.31
CA PRO A 21 -0.52 14.96 -7.70
C PRO A 21 -1.08 14.72 -9.10
N PRO A 22 -2.33 15.15 -9.36
CA PRO A 22 -2.97 14.93 -10.65
C PRO A 22 -2.15 15.61 -11.74
N LYS A 23 -2.04 14.98 -12.90
CA LYS A 23 -1.36 15.56 -14.06
C LYS A 23 -1.98 16.92 -14.39
N PRO A 24 -1.26 17.86 -15.02
CA PRO A 24 -1.78 19.21 -15.24
C PRO A 24 -3.17 19.27 -15.88
N PHE A 25 -3.48 18.37 -16.82
CA PHE A 25 -4.81 18.31 -17.45
C PHE A 25 -5.90 17.75 -16.50
N GLU A 26 -5.56 16.81 -15.62
CA GLU A 26 -6.47 16.28 -14.60
C GLU A 26 -6.75 17.34 -13.54
N LEU A 27 -5.71 18.07 -13.13
CA LEU A 27 -5.81 19.21 -12.23
C LEU A 27 -6.77 20.28 -12.78
N ASP A 28 -6.64 20.62 -14.08
CA ASP A 28 -7.55 21.57 -14.73
C ASP A 28 -9.00 21.06 -14.76
N ASN A 29 -9.21 19.76 -14.96
CA ASN A 29 -10.53 19.15 -14.92
C ASN A 29 -11.13 19.14 -13.50
N LEU A 30 -10.32 18.87 -12.47
CA LEU A 30 -10.73 18.93 -11.06
C LEU A 30 -11.11 20.35 -10.65
N LYS A 31 -10.36 21.36 -11.12
CA LYS A 31 -10.70 22.77 -10.89
C LYS A 31 -12.00 23.17 -11.59
N LYS A 32 -12.21 22.73 -12.84
CA LYS A 32 -13.44 23.00 -13.60
C LYS A 32 -14.67 22.33 -13.03
N SER A 33 -14.53 21.10 -12.52
CA SER A 33 -15.63 20.34 -11.89
C SER A 33 -15.96 20.84 -10.47
N GLY A 34 -15.07 21.58 -9.83
CA GLY A 34 -15.22 22.03 -8.43
C GLY A 34 -14.83 20.99 -7.39
N GLU A 35 -14.32 19.83 -7.81
CA GLU A 35 -13.92 18.75 -6.90
C GLU A 35 -12.55 18.99 -6.23
N PHE A 36 -11.73 19.88 -6.80
CA PHE A 36 -10.33 20.05 -6.40
C PHE A 36 -10.14 20.28 -4.88
N GLN A 37 -10.97 21.14 -4.27
CA GLN A 37 -10.85 21.42 -2.84
C GLN A 37 -11.11 20.18 -1.97
N LYS A 38 -12.19 19.44 -2.26
CA LYS A 38 -12.53 18.20 -1.55
C LYS A 38 -11.42 17.16 -1.67
N ARG A 39 -10.79 17.07 -2.85
CA ARG A 39 -9.68 16.15 -3.14
C ARG A 39 -8.43 16.53 -2.34
N GLN A 40 -8.09 17.82 -2.28
CA GLN A 40 -7.01 18.31 -1.43
C GLN A 40 -7.27 18.06 0.06
N GLU A 41 -8.51 18.23 0.54
CA GLU A 41 -8.87 17.92 1.93
C GLU A 41 -8.70 16.42 2.24
N PHE A 42 -9.08 15.54 1.32
CA PHE A 42 -8.81 14.10 1.44
C PHE A 42 -7.31 13.81 1.52
N ALA A 43 -6.50 14.31 0.57
CA ALA A 43 -5.05 14.12 0.57
C ALA A 43 -4.38 14.62 1.88
N LYS A 44 -4.83 15.76 2.40
CA LYS A 44 -4.36 16.31 3.68
C LYS A 44 -4.74 15.44 4.86
N LYS A 45 -5.94 14.85 4.86
CA LYS A 45 -6.40 13.94 5.92
C LYS A 45 -5.54 12.68 6.01
N ILE A 46 -5.11 12.15 4.86
CA ILE A 46 -4.25 10.96 4.80
C ILE A 46 -2.86 11.26 5.38
N GLY A 47 -2.27 12.41 5.05
CA GLY A 47 -1.05 12.86 5.71
C GLY A 47 0.25 12.18 5.25
N ASN A 48 0.24 11.45 4.13
CA ASN A 48 1.43 10.75 3.60
C ASN A 48 2.58 11.69 3.15
N HIS A 49 2.29 12.98 2.99
CA HIS A 49 3.28 14.04 2.77
C HIS A 49 4.10 14.42 4.02
N ILE A 50 3.75 13.92 5.20
CA ILE A 50 4.40 14.30 6.47
C ILE A 50 5.60 13.39 6.75
N LEU A 51 6.77 14.00 6.95
CA LEU A 51 7.99 13.30 7.37
C LEU A 51 7.80 12.63 8.73
N LYS A 52 7.95 11.30 8.77
CA LYS A 52 7.90 10.50 10.00
C LYS A 52 9.30 10.27 10.63
N PHE A 53 10.34 10.96 10.15
CA PHE A 53 11.74 10.78 10.56
C PHE A 53 12.41 12.07 11.06
N ASN A 54 13.39 11.94 11.94
CA ASN A 54 14.30 13.03 12.32
C ASN A 54 15.42 13.23 11.28
N GLU A 55 16.24 14.27 11.47
CA GLU A 55 17.37 14.62 10.56
C GLU A 55 18.43 13.51 10.41
N ARG A 56 18.41 12.48 11.28
CA ARG A 56 19.32 11.33 11.26
C ARG A 56 18.70 10.08 10.61
N GLY A 57 17.47 10.16 10.12
CA GLY A 57 16.75 9.02 9.53
C GLY A 57 16.21 8.03 10.56
N GLU A 58 16.11 8.44 11.84
CA GLU A 58 15.47 7.65 12.90
C GLU A 58 13.98 8.03 12.98
N LYS A 59 13.08 7.04 13.11
CA LYS A 59 11.63 7.29 13.23
C LYS A 59 11.40 8.27 14.38
N LEU A 60 10.54 9.27 14.18
CA LEU A 60 10.19 10.20 15.25
C LEU A 60 9.56 9.42 16.42
N PRO A 61 9.75 9.86 17.68
CA PRO A 61 9.17 9.16 18.83
C PRO A 61 7.65 9.00 18.68
N GLY A 62 7.15 7.76 18.80
CA GLY A 62 5.74 7.43 18.64
C GLY A 62 5.29 7.10 17.21
N VAL A 63 6.18 7.20 16.22
CA VAL A 63 5.93 6.68 14.87
C VAL A 63 6.05 5.15 14.90
N LYS A 64 4.90 4.50 14.82
CA LYS A 64 4.76 3.04 14.67
C LYS A 64 4.87 2.64 13.19
N GLY A 65 4.65 1.37 12.88
CA GLY A 65 4.65 0.84 11.52
C GLY A 65 5.85 -0.04 11.22
N LEU A 66 5.88 -0.61 10.01
CA LEU A 66 6.79 -1.69 9.62
C LEU A 66 8.27 -1.47 10.03
N PRO A 67 8.94 -2.47 10.64
CA PRO A 67 10.36 -2.42 10.91
C PRO A 67 11.20 -2.16 9.64
N THR A 68 12.19 -1.30 9.73
CA THR A 68 13.02 -0.86 8.59
C THR A 68 14.21 -1.77 8.28
N SER A 69 14.36 -2.86 9.04
CA SER A 69 15.40 -3.86 8.85
C SER A 69 14.96 -5.22 9.40
N GLY A 70 15.74 -6.26 9.11
CA GLY A 70 15.42 -7.64 9.47
C GLY A 70 14.46 -8.26 8.47
N THR A 71 13.60 -9.14 8.98
CA THR A 71 12.64 -9.92 8.18
C THR A 71 11.22 -9.72 8.69
N PRO A 72 10.67 -8.50 8.59
CA PRO A 72 9.32 -8.24 9.07
C PRO A 72 8.30 -8.97 8.20
N LYS A 73 7.24 -9.44 8.84
CA LYS A 73 6.12 -10.16 8.26
C LYS A 73 4.92 -9.22 8.14
N ILE A 74 4.28 -9.26 6.98
CA ILE A 74 3.05 -8.51 6.68
C ILE A 74 1.99 -9.49 6.19
N PHE A 75 0.74 -9.05 6.11
CA PHE A 75 -0.27 -9.78 5.36
C PHE A 75 -0.90 -8.94 4.26
N VAL A 76 -1.47 -9.63 3.28
CA VAL A 76 -2.21 -9.04 2.18
C VAL A 76 -3.63 -9.60 2.18
N LEU A 77 -4.63 -8.72 2.16
CA LEU A 77 -6.03 -9.06 1.94
C LEU A 77 -6.39 -8.79 0.48
N LEU A 78 -7.02 -9.75 -0.18
CA LEU A 78 -7.65 -9.54 -1.47
C LEU A 78 -9.17 -9.51 -1.29
N ILE A 79 -9.82 -8.46 -1.75
CA ILE A 79 -11.26 -8.24 -1.57
C ILE A 79 -11.91 -7.98 -2.92
N ASP A 80 -12.94 -8.76 -3.26
CA ASP A 80 -13.77 -8.51 -4.42
C ASP A 80 -15.24 -8.30 -4.07
N PHE A 81 -16.01 -7.81 -5.03
CA PHE A 81 -17.42 -7.46 -4.83
C PHE A 81 -18.30 -8.20 -5.83
N ASN A 82 -19.59 -8.32 -5.53
CA ASN A 82 -20.52 -9.02 -6.44
C ASN A 82 -20.71 -8.26 -7.77
N ASP A 83 -20.63 -6.93 -7.74
CA ASP A 83 -20.69 -6.04 -8.91
C ASP A 83 -19.31 -5.79 -9.55
N TYR A 84 -18.23 -6.09 -8.84
CA TYR A 84 -16.85 -6.02 -9.34
C TYR A 84 -16.09 -7.28 -8.93
N PRO A 85 -16.28 -8.42 -9.62
CA PRO A 85 -15.49 -9.62 -9.34
C PRO A 85 -14.02 -9.41 -9.73
N HIS A 86 -13.12 -10.13 -9.08
CA HIS A 86 -11.69 -10.11 -9.43
C HIS A 86 -11.44 -10.66 -10.84
N THR A 87 -10.38 -10.16 -11.45
CA THR A 87 -9.93 -10.55 -12.79
C THR A 87 -8.51 -11.11 -12.78
N ILE A 88 -7.73 -10.81 -11.75
CA ILE A 88 -6.36 -11.25 -11.54
C ILE A 88 -6.36 -12.42 -10.55
N ASP A 89 -5.68 -13.50 -10.93
CA ASP A 89 -5.51 -14.63 -10.05
C ASP A 89 -4.64 -14.25 -8.83
N SER A 90 -5.04 -14.68 -7.64
CA SER A 90 -4.30 -14.39 -6.40
C SER A 90 -2.82 -14.82 -6.45
N SER A 91 -2.45 -15.81 -7.27
CA SER A 91 -1.07 -16.24 -7.48
C SER A 91 -0.21 -15.21 -8.21
N VAL A 92 -0.79 -14.40 -9.10
CA VAL A 92 -0.10 -13.29 -9.76
C VAL A 92 0.23 -12.21 -8.74
N ILE A 93 -0.76 -11.82 -7.93
CA ILE A 93 -0.57 -10.84 -6.84
C ILE A 93 0.44 -11.36 -5.82
N LYS A 94 0.35 -12.63 -5.43
CA LYS A 94 1.33 -13.27 -4.53
C LYS A 94 2.74 -13.25 -5.11
N SER A 95 2.88 -13.50 -6.41
CA SER A 95 4.18 -13.49 -7.10
C SER A 95 4.80 -12.10 -7.12
N MET A 96 4.02 -11.05 -7.42
CA MET A 96 4.53 -9.67 -7.44
C MET A 96 4.79 -9.08 -6.04
N ILE A 97 4.29 -9.69 -4.96
CA ILE A 97 4.56 -9.23 -3.60
C ILE A 97 5.70 -10.05 -2.97
N PHE A 98 5.52 -11.35 -2.83
CA PHE A 98 6.43 -12.23 -2.07
C PHE A 98 7.31 -13.13 -2.95
N GLY A 99 7.05 -13.17 -4.25
CA GLY A 99 7.78 -13.97 -5.23
C GLY A 99 8.82 -13.18 -6.02
N GLU A 100 9.22 -13.75 -7.15
CA GLU A 100 10.17 -13.14 -8.09
C GLU A 100 9.51 -12.09 -9.00
N GLY A 101 8.18 -12.09 -9.09
CA GLY A 101 7.41 -11.18 -9.92
C GLY A 101 7.71 -11.31 -11.42
N ASP A 102 7.40 -10.27 -12.19
CA ASP A 102 7.72 -10.20 -13.62
C ASP A 102 9.05 -9.49 -13.84
N SER A 103 10.05 -10.24 -14.33
CA SER A 103 11.37 -9.71 -14.66
C SER A 103 11.37 -8.57 -15.68
N ALA A 104 10.31 -8.43 -16.51
CA ALA A 104 10.16 -7.30 -17.42
C ALA A 104 10.01 -5.96 -16.68
N ASN A 105 9.56 -5.98 -15.43
CA ASN A 105 9.37 -4.80 -14.59
C ASN A 105 10.60 -4.44 -13.76
N TYR A 106 11.74 -5.13 -13.93
CA TYR A 106 12.97 -4.82 -13.19
C TYR A 106 13.35 -3.33 -13.28
N PRO A 107 13.64 -2.64 -12.15
CA PRO A 107 13.93 -3.16 -10.80
C PRO A 107 12.72 -3.23 -9.84
N TYR A 108 11.50 -3.11 -10.37
CA TYR A 108 10.23 -3.14 -9.63
C TYR A 108 9.48 -4.44 -9.87
N GLU A 109 10.18 -5.56 -10.08
CA GLU A 109 9.55 -6.85 -10.41
C GLU A 109 8.67 -7.38 -9.27
N SER A 110 9.08 -7.18 -8.02
CA SER A 110 8.28 -7.52 -6.85
C SER A 110 8.60 -6.64 -5.63
N LEU A 111 7.64 -6.55 -4.69
CA LEU A 111 7.82 -5.83 -3.42
C LEU A 111 9.05 -6.33 -2.66
N LYS A 112 9.13 -7.65 -2.47
CA LYS A 112 10.25 -8.32 -1.79
C LYS A 112 11.58 -7.99 -2.46
N SER A 113 11.70 -8.19 -3.77
CA SER A 113 12.95 -7.97 -4.50
C SER A 113 13.36 -6.50 -4.49
N TYR A 114 12.41 -5.58 -4.61
CA TYR A 114 12.65 -4.14 -4.56
C TYR A 114 13.24 -3.73 -3.20
N TYR A 115 12.64 -4.15 -2.08
CA TYR A 115 13.13 -3.77 -0.75
C TYR A 115 14.41 -4.50 -0.33
N GLU A 116 14.59 -5.77 -0.71
CA GLU A 116 15.85 -6.48 -0.46
C GLU A 116 17.00 -5.80 -1.22
N ARG A 117 16.76 -5.37 -2.46
CA ARG A 117 17.75 -4.67 -3.28
C ARG A 117 18.07 -3.27 -2.76
N SER A 118 17.04 -2.45 -2.54
CA SER A 118 17.21 -1.05 -2.11
C SER A 118 17.82 -0.93 -0.71
N SER A 119 17.60 -1.93 0.16
CA SER A 119 18.17 -1.97 1.51
C SER A 119 19.56 -2.62 1.59
N TYR A 120 20.14 -3.05 0.47
CA TYR A 120 21.39 -3.84 0.43
C TYR A 120 21.31 -5.13 1.28
N GLY A 121 20.16 -5.81 1.24
CA GLY A 121 19.90 -7.06 1.95
C GLY A 121 19.58 -6.90 3.44
N LYS A 122 19.40 -5.68 3.94
CA LYS A 122 19.09 -5.40 5.35
C LYS A 122 17.61 -5.55 5.70
N LEU A 123 16.72 -5.44 4.71
CA LEU A 123 15.28 -5.57 4.87
C LEU A 123 14.77 -6.65 3.92
N LYS A 124 14.09 -7.65 4.47
CA LYS A 124 13.50 -8.77 3.72
C LYS A 124 12.04 -8.92 4.12
N ILE A 125 11.13 -8.33 3.36
CA ILE A 125 9.71 -8.40 3.67
C ILE A 125 9.20 -9.80 3.31
N GLU A 126 8.59 -10.46 4.29
CA GLU A 126 7.91 -11.75 4.13
C GLU A 126 6.44 -11.61 4.53
N GLY A 127 5.65 -12.66 4.33
CA GLY A 127 4.25 -12.60 4.69
C GLY A 127 3.39 -13.65 4.05
N ASP A 128 2.09 -13.47 4.25
CA ASP A 128 1.07 -14.30 3.63
C ASP A 128 0.07 -13.45 2.86
N LEU A 129 -0.49 -14.05 1.82
CA LEU A 129 -1.61 -13.50 1.08
C LEU A 129 -2.84 -14.32 1.43
N PHE A 130 -3.86 -13.65 1.94
CA PHE A 130 -5.20 -14.20 2.08
C PHE A 130 -5.94 -13.98 0.76
N GLY A 131 -6.52 -15.05 0.21
CA GLY A 131 -7.12 -15.06 -1.12
C GLY A 131 -8.31 -14.11 -1.26
N TRP A 132 -9.02 -14.18 -2.39
CA TRP A 132 -10.17 -13.31 -2.65
C TRP A 132 -11.33 -13.58 -1.67
N TYR A 133 -11.58 -12.61 -0.79
CA TYR A 133 -12.80 -12.50 0.00
C TYR A 133 -13.86 -11.73 -0.78
N ARG A 134 -15.04 -12.33 -0.94
CA ARG A 134 -16.20 -11.65 -1.52
C ARG A 134 -16.92 -10.85 -0.45
N ALA A 135 -16.87 -9.52 -0.56
CA ALA A 135 -17.58 -8.62 0.32
C ALA A 135 -19.10 -8.88 0.30
N SER A 136 -19.73 -8.73 1.46
CA SER A 136 -21.15 -9.03 1.68
C SER A 136 -22.06 -8.03 0.99
N ASN A 137 -21.61 -6.77 0.84
CA ASN A 137 -22.34 -5.71 0.15
C ASN A 137 -21.70 -5.37 -1.20
N LEU A 138 -22.44 -4.60 -2.03
CA LEU A 138 -21.89 -4.02 -3.25
C LEU A 138 -20.83 -2.97 -2.92
N ARG A 139 -19.89 -2.74 -3.84
CA ARG A 139 -18.74 -1.87 -3.61
C ARG A 139 -19.10 -0.49 -3.07
N ASP A 140 -20.16 0.13 -3.58
CA ASP A 140 -20.57 1.48 -3.18
C ASP A 140 -20.97 1.59 -1.69
N TYR A 141 -21.42 0.49 -1.07
CA TYR A 141 -21.76 0.45 0.36
C TYR A 141 -20.56 0.82 1.24
N TYR A 142 -19.36 0.42 0.85
CA TYR A 142 -18.13 0.64 1.61
C TYR A 142 -17.44 1.96 1.29
N THR A 143 -18.02 2.81 0.42
CA THR A 143 -17.40 4.09 0.08
C THR A 143 -17.26 4.98 1.33
N ASN A 144 -16.01 5.28 1.70
CA ASN A 144 -15.59 5.96 2.95
C ASN A 144 -15.56 5.08 4.22
N ASP A 145 -15.67 3.76 4.09
CA ASP A 145 -15.60 2.79 5.19
C ASP A 145 -14.60 1.67 4.89
N ALA A 146 -13.30 2.03 4.87
CA ALA A 146 -12.24 1.06 4.66
C ALA A 146 -12.11 0.11 5.86
N GLU A 147 -12.22 0.64 7.09
CA GLU A 147 -12.05 -0.15 8.32
C GLU A 147 -13.12 -1.22 8.44
N GLY A 148 -14.40 -0.89 8.21
CA GLY A 148 -15.48 -1.88 8.21
C GLY A 148 -15.29 -3.00 7.17
N LEU A 149 -14.81 -2.67 5.96
CA LEU A 149 -14.51 -3.68 4.94
C LEU A 149 -13.32 -4.57 5.34
N ILE A 150 -12.28 -3.98 5.94
CA ILE A 150 -11.10 -4.70 6.43
C ILE A 150 -11.49 -5.66 7.55
N GLU A 151 -12.28 -5.21 8.54
CA GLU A 151 -12.77 -6.06 9.62
C GLU A 151 -13.57 -7.24 9.08
N GLU A 152 -14.46 -6.99 8.13
CA GLU A 152 -15.28 -8.03 7.50
C GLU A 152 -14.40 -9.13 6.88
N ALA A 153 -13.38 -8.75 6.11
CA ALA A 153 -12.45 -9.67 5.49
C ALA A 153 -11.56 -10.42 6.51
N ILE A 154 -11.01 -9.71 7.50
CA ILE A 154 -10.18 -10.32 8.55
C ILE A 154 -10.99 -11.34 9.36
N ASN A 155 -12.21 -10.98 9.77
CA ASN A 155 -13.09 -11.87 10.52
C ASN A 155 -13.45 -13.12 9.71
N TYR A 156 -13.68 -12.98 8.41
CA TYR A 156 -13.87 -14.12 7.53
C TYR A 156 -12.66 -15.07 7.56
N PHE A 157 -11.44 -14.59 7.29
CA PHE A 157 -10.26 -15.46 7.29
C PHE A 157 -9.94 -16.03 8.67
N HIS A 158 -10.15 -15.26 9.73
CA HIS A 158 -9.96 -15.73 11.11
C HIS A 158 -10.91 -16.87 11.47
N SER A 159 -12.18 -16.78 11.02
CA SER A 159 -13.17 -17.86 11.19
C SER A 159 -12.76 -19.16 10.47
N GLN A 160 -11.93 -19.06 9.42
CA GLN A 160 -11.34 -20.21 8.72
C GLN A 160 -10.09 -20.76 9.40
N GLY A 161 -9.72 -20.23 10.57
CA GLY A 161 -8.57 -20.67 11.37
C GLY A 161 -7.27 -19.92 11.09
N ASN A 162 -7.29 -18.86 10.28
CA ASN A 162 -6.12 -18.01 10.09
C ASN A 162 -5.81 -17.19 11.34
N ARG A 163 -4.54 -16.86 11.53
CA ARG A 163 -3.99 -16.22 12.73
C ARG A 163 -3.08 -15.07 12.34
N PHE A 164 -3.25 -13.94 13.02
CA PHE A 164 -2.69 -12.65 12.64
C PHE A 164 -1.66 -12.11 13.65
N GLU A 165 -1.54 -12.72 14.83
CA GLU A 165 -0.61 -12.26 15.88
C GLU A 165 0.87 -12.26 15.45
N LYS A 166 1.22 -13.05 14.43
CA LYS A 166 2.58 -13.15 13.88
C LYS A 166 3.03 -11.93 13.07
N TYR A 167 2.13 -10.97 12.81
CA TYR A 167 2.42 -9.73 12.09
C TYR A 167 2.65 -8.54 13.03
N ASP A 168 2.57 -8.75 14.34
CA ASP A 168 3.16 -7.89 15.37
C ASP A 168 4.64 -8.25 15.49
N ASN A 169 5.50 -7.56 14.73
CA ASN A 169 6.90 -7.91 14.54
C ASN A 169 7.80 -7.46 15.69
N ASP A 170 7.38 -6.47 16.47
CA ASP A 170 8.15 -5.93 17.60
C ASP A 170 7.56 -6.31 18.98
N GLY A 171 6.36 -6.91 19.00
CA GLY A 171 5.71 -7.42 20.19
C GLY A 171 4.98 -6.34 21.00
N ASP A 172 4.70 -5.17 20.43
CA ASP A 172 4.06 -4.05 21.14
C ASP A 172 2.53 -4.18 21.29
N GLY A 173 1.94 -5.25 20.74
CA GLY A 173 0.50 -5.52 20.76
C GLY A 173 -0.26 -4.93 19.57
N GLU A 174 0.44 -4.51 18.51
CA GLU A 174 -0.12 -3.97 17.28
C GLU A 174 0.46 -4.67 16.05
N ILE A 175 -0.36 -4.95 15.05
CA ILE A 175 0.14 -5.42 13.76
C ILE A 175 0.74 -4.24 13.00
N ASP A 176 2.03 -4.34 12.65
CA ASP A 176 2.78 -3.18 12.16
C ASP A 176 2.29 -2.66 10.81
N TYR A 177 1.96 -3.56 9.88
CA TYR A 177 1.54 -3.21 8.53
C TYR A 177 0.84 -4.36 7.80
N PHE A 178 -0.19 -4.02 7.03
CA PHE A 178 -0.83 -4.92 6.08
C PHE A 178 -1.30 -4.20 4.81
N ALA A 179 -1.53 -4.94 3.75
CA ALA A 179 -1.95 -4.41 2.46
C ALA A 179 -3.34 -4.89 2.08
N VAL A 180 -4.14 -4.03 1.46
CA VAL A 180 -5.49 -4.34 0.99
C VAL A 180 -5.59 -4.07 -0.50
N PHE A 181 -5.89 -5.12 -1.26
CA PHE A 181 -6.25 -5.01 -2.68
C PHE A 181 -7.76 -5.16 -2.83
N TRP A 182 -8.39 -4.23 -3.53
CA TRP A 182 -9.80 -4.26 -3.83
C TRP A 182 -10.06 -4.22 -5.34
N THR A 183 -11.16 -4.81 -5.79
CA THR A 183 -11.54 -4.80 -7.21
C THR A 183 -12.42 -3.61 -7.59
N GLY A 184 -12.54 -3.38 -8.89
CA GLY A 184 -13.29 -2.27 -9.47
C GLY A 184 -12.39 -1.09 -9.87
N PRO A 185 -12.95 -0.09 -10.57
CA PRO A 185 -12.18 1.02 -11.09
C PRO A 185 -11.69 1.93 -9.96
N ASP A 186 -10.46 2.43 -10.07
CA ASP A 186 -10.07 3.59 -9.29
C ASP A 186 -10.96 4.79 -9.65
N THR A 187 -11.15 5.70 -8.70
CA THR A 187 -11.98 6.90 -8.91
C THR A 187 -11.15 8.17 -9.06
N GLY A 188 -9.85 8.02 -9.36
CA GLY A 188 -8.90 9.10 -9.54
C GLY A 188 -8.21 9.60 -8.27
N TRP A 189 -7.33 10.58 -8.45
CA TRP A 189 -6.50 11.14 -7.39
C TRP A 189 -7.30 11.60 -6.16
N ALA A 190 -6.76 11.31 -4.97
CA ALA A 190 -7.31 11.71 -3.67
C ALA A 190 -8.81 11.41 -3.53
N THR A 191 -9.15 10.16 -3.84
CA THR A 191 -10.47 9.56 -3.63
C THR A 191 -10.36 8.37 -2.69
N PHE A 192 -11.50 7.92 -2.17
CA PHE A 192 -11.54 6.70 -1.37
C PHE A 192 -11.01 5.49 -2.15
N TRP A 193 -11.44 5.33 -3.40
CA TRP A 193 -10.99 4.29 -4.32
C TRP A 193 -9.76 4.75 -5.13
N TRP A 194 -8.71 5.15 -4.43
CA TRP A 194 -7.37 5.45 -4.95
C TRP A 194 -6.32 4.75 -4.08
N GLY A 195 -5.07 4.73 -4.53
CA GLY A 195 -3.93 4.25 -3.72
C GLY A 195 -3.63 5.19 -2.56
N TRP A 196 -3.63 4.70 -1.32
CA TRP A 196 -3.14 5.44 -0.15
C TRP A 196 -2.75 4.53 1.03
N GLN A 197 -1.77 4.95 1.82
CA GLN A 197 -1.46 4.42 3.15
C GLN A 197 -2.23 5.18 4.22
N GLY A 198 -2.80 4.48 5.19
CA GLY A 198 -3.44 5.07 6.37
C GLY A 198 -3.22 4.25 7.64
N TYR A 199 -3.73 4.73 8.76
CA TYR A 199 -3.68 4.02 10.05
C TYR A 199 -5.07 3.50 10.40
N PHE A 200 -5.17 2.26 10.89
CA PHE A 200 -6.43 1.69 11.33
C PHE A 200 -6.85 2.29 12.68
N GLY A 201 -7.91 3.10 12.67
CA GLY A 201 -8.28 3.98 13.78
C GLY A 201 -9.09 3.32 14.90
N ASP A 202 -9.85 2.25 14.61
CA ASP A 202 -10.58 1.53 15.65
C ASP A 202 -9.63 0.74 16.57
N ASN A 203 -9.43 1.28 17.77
CA ASN A 203 -8.59 0.70 18.81
C ASN A 203 -9.32 -0.35 19.67
N GLU A 204 -10.63 -0.50 19.53
CA GLU A 204 -11.43 -1.50 20.25
C GLU A 204 -11.46 -2.84 19.48
N TYR A 205 -11.29 -2.80 18.16
CA TYR A 205 -11.15 -3.99 17.35
C TYR A 205 -9.81 -4.71 17.62
N LEU A 206 -9.90 -5.96 18.06
CA LEU A 206 -8.74 -6.82 18.34
C LEU A 206 -8.83 -8.12 17.54
N ILE A 207 -7.74 -8.47 16.86
CA ILE A 207 -7.56 -9.76 16.20
C ILE A 207 -6.41 -10.51 16.85
N ASP A 208 -6.67 -11.72 17.36
CA ASP A 208 -5.69 -12.51 18.12
C ASP A 208 -5.02 -11.73 19.28
N GLY A 209 -5.77 -10.80 19.88
CA GLY A 209 -5.31 -9.93 20.97
C GLY A 209 -4.41 -8.76 20.53
N LYS A 210 -4.33 -8.48 19.23
CA LYS A 210 -3.57 -7.38 18.64
C LYS A 210 -4.49 -6.32 18.06
N ARG A 211 -4.10 -5.05 18.19
CA ARG A 211 -4.68 -3.95 17.39
C ARG A 211 -4.12 -4.00 15.96
N LEU A 212 -4.77 -3.32 15.04
CA LEU A 212 -4.26 -3.10 13.69
C LEU A 212 -3.53 -1.74 13.63
N GLY A 213 -2.40 -1.69 12.92
CA GLY A 213 -1.59 -0.49 12.75
C GLY A 213 -1.73 0.14 11.36
N ASP A 214 -0.60 0.44 10.72
CA ASP A 214 -0.58 1.00 9.36
C ASP A 214 -1.16 0.01 8.35
N PHE A 215 -1.80 0.51 7.31
CA PHE A 215 -2.21 -0.29 6.17
C PHE A 215 -2.14 0.49 4.86
N SER A 216 -1.99 -0.23 3.76
CA SER A 216 -2.17 0.34 2.42
C SER A 216 -3.46 -0.13 1.78
N TRP A 217 -4.00 0.72 0.93
CA TRP A 217 -5.25 0.53 0.22
C TRP A 217 -5.03 0.80 -1.26
N GLN A 218 -5.23 -0.20 -2.11
CA GLN A 218 -4.99 -0.10 -3.55
C GLN A 218 -5.89 -1.02 -4.37
N TRP A 219 -6.01 -0.73 -5.67
CA TRP A 219 -6.84 -1.52 -6.58
C TRP A 219 -6.15 -2.82 -7.01
N GLU A 220 -6.95 -3.72 -7.57
CA GLU A 220 -6.49 -4.93 -8.26
C GLU A 220 -5.60 -4.54 -9.46
N GLU A 221 -4.31 -4.85 -9.36
CA GLU A 221 -3.34 -4.65 -10.42
C GLU A 221 -2.27 -5.76 -10.44
N ASP A 222 -1.59 -5.93 -11.57
CA ASP A 222 -0.48 -6.86 -11.78
C ASP A 222 0.90 -6.17 -11.80
N ASN A 223 0.93 -4.89 -11.40
CA ASN A 223 2.14 -4.10 -11.25
C ASN A 223 2.37 -3.77 -9.76
N PRO A 224 3.55 -4.02 -9.18
CA PRO A 224 3.77 -3.79 -7.76
C PRO A 224 4.10 -2.33 -7.40
N GLY A 225 4.09 -1.39 -8.35
CA GLY A 225 4.52 0.00 -8.14
C GLY A 225 3.78 0.71 -7.00
N THR A 226 2.45 0.61 -6.97
CA THR A 226 1.61 1.20 -5.91
C THR A 226 1.93 0.58 -4.55
N ILE A 227 1.90 -0.76 -4.43
CA ILE A 227 2.21 -1.41 -3.14
C ILE A 227 3.66 -1.18 -2.69
N ILE A 228 4.62 -1.08 -3.62
CA ILE A 228 6.00 -0.66 -3.31
C ILE A 228 5.99 0.75 -2.73
N HIS A 229 5.28 1.69 -3.35
CA HIS A 229 5.20 3.06 -2.85
C HIS A 229 4.56 3.12 -1.45
N GLU A 230 3.38 2.52 -1.27
CA GLU A 230 2.63 2.63 0.00
C GLU A 230 3.37 1.95 1.17
N THR A 231 4.10 0.86 0.88
CA THR A 231 4.97 0.22 1.87
C THR A 231 6.10 1.17 2.30
N GLY A 232 6.50 2.11 1.45
CA GLY A 232 7.46 3.16 1.78
C GLY A 232 6.99 4.03 2.93
N HIS A 233 5.69 4.37 2.96
CA HIS A 233 5.10 5.15 4.05
C HIS A 233 5.03 4.38 5.37
N ALA A 234 4.74 3.07 5.33
CA ALA A 234 4.80 2.21 6.52
C ALA A 234 6.22 2.08 7.08
N LEU A 235 7.22 2.14 6.20
CA LEU A 235 8.63 2.24 6.57
C LEU A 235 9.01 3.65 7.06
N GLY A 236 8.15 4.65 6.88
CA GLY A 236 8.26 6.01 7.39
C GLY A 236 8.59 7.08 6.34
N LEU A 237 8.73 6.71 5.07
CA LEU A 237 9.11 7.66 4.01
C LEU A 237 7.91 8.54 3.65
N PRO A 238 8.07 9.86 3.50
CA PRO A 238 7.00 10.72 3.04
C PRO A 238 6.85 10.64 1.51
N ASP A 239 5.74 11.16 1.02
CA ASP A 239 5.64 11.60 -0.36
C ASP A 239 6.59 12.77 -0.64
N TYR A 240 7.34 12.68 -1.74
CA TYR A 240 8.20 13.77 -2.23
C TYR A 240 7.52 14.65 -3.28
N TYR A 241 6.27 14.35 -3.63
CA TYR A 241 5.52 15.13 -4.61
C TYR A 241 5.02 16.47 -4.03
N ASP A 242 4.81 17.45 -4.91
CA ASP A 242 4.19 18.73 -4.56
C ASP A 242 2.67 18.65 -4.76
N TYR A 243 1.90 18.97 -3.72
CA TYR A 243 0.44 18.75 -3.61
C TYR A 243 -0.42 20.01 -3.79
#